data_AF-A0A3M4SNE0-F1
#
_entry.id   AF-A0A3M4SNE0-F1
#
_cell.length_a   1.000
_cell.length_b   1.000
_cell.length_c   1.000
_cell.angle_alpha   90.00
_cell.angle_beta   90.00
_cell.angle_gamma   90.00
#
_symmetry.space_group_name_H-M   'P 1'
#
loop_
_entity.id
_entity.type
_entity.pdbx_description
1 polymer ?
#
loop_
_entity_poly.entity_id
_entity_poly.type
_entity_poly.pdbx_seq_one_letter_code
_entity_poly.pdbx_strand_id
1 'polypeptide(L)'
;MPDQHPDCAQQFYHLRDIVKRQKIYTEQLLIEIYQMENGLTIIKSTNSLAHHSIDRIPSDVLDLFERCHDAIKLEISAKTGHILKLLAAFFHVTGFQVTYLGLSNHSFKNAGKGFMRAVLDGAVSPMSRTTRMDYLRTFVKLMDRARDEVPLLPSFAVTDADSAEAHAAWETMKRNLDTKALRYWHGWEIQGRKGKVSYLPIPGIWRSYGEEFAELIYEKYRQNAAKQLAPSHADFNLFLEYLGGRKN
;
A
#
# COMPACT_ATOMS: atom_id res chain seq x y z
N MET A 1 0.93 33.34 -47.73
CA MET A 1 0.58 32.31 -46.72
C MET A 1 1.59 32.43 -45.59
N PRO A 2 1.17 32.52 -44.32
CA PRO A 2 2.13 32.63 -43.23
C PRO A 2 2.69 31.24 -42.89
N ASP A 3 4.02 31.13 -42.90
CA ASP A 3 4.78 29.97 -42.47
C ASP A 3 4.50 29.67 -40.99
N GLN A 4 3.85 28.52 -40.73
CA GLN A 4 3.76 27.93 -39.40
C GLN A 4 5.02 27.12 -39.14
N HIS A 5 6.12 27.80 -38.80
CA HIS A 5 7.27 27.12 -38.19
C HIS A 5 6.95 26.88 -36.70
N PRO A 6 6.92 25.62 -36.22
CA PRO A 6 6.79 25.36 -34.79
C PRO A 6 7.98 25.97 -34.05
N ASP A 7 7.71 26.70 -32.98
CA ASP A 7 8.73 27.33 -32.14
C ASP A 7 9.71 26.27 -31.63
N CYS A 8 10.97 26.39 -32.05
CA CYS A 8 12.05 25.45 -31.76
C CYS A 8 12.23 25.27 -30.23
N ALA A 9 11.88 26.28 -29.44
CA ALA A 9 11.85 26.18 -27.98
C ALA A 9 10.80 25.16 -27.48
N GLN A 10 9.59 25.17 -28.03
CA GLN A 10 8.51 24.24 -27.64
C GLN A 10 8.87 22.78 -27.95
N GLN A 11 9.52 22.51 -29.09
CA GLN A 11 9.99 21.17 -29.43
C GLN A 11 11.09 20.68 -28.47
N PHE A 12 12.02 21.56 -28.07
CA PHE A 12 13.05 21.24 -27.09
C PHE A 12 12.50 20.95 -25.69
N TYR A 13 11.50 21.72 -25.23
CA TYR A 13 10.82 21.47 -23.96
C TYR A 13 10.09 20.12 -23.99
N HIS A 14 9.38 19.82 -25.08
CA HIS A 14 8.65 18.57 -25.22
C HIS A 14 9.58 17.34 -25.21
N LEU A 15 10.70 17.41 -25.94
CA LEU A 15 11.73 16.36 -25.95
C LEU A 15 12.37 16.15 -24.56
N ARG A 16 12.63 17.24 -23.82
CA ARG A 16 13.17 17.15 -22.45
C ARG A 16 12.20 16.46 -21.49
N ASP A 17 10.91 16.71 -21.63
CA ASP A 17 9.88 16.07 -20.80
C ASP A 17 9.68 14.60 -21.18
N ILE A 18 9.76 14.24 -22.46
CA ILE A 18 9.74 12.84 -22.91
C ILE A 18 10.92 12.07 -22.31
N VAL A 19 12.14 12.62 -22.39
CA VAL A 19 13.34 11.99 -21.85
C VAL A 19 13.28 11.86 -20.33
N LYS A 20 12.74 12.85 -19.61
CA LYS A 20 12.50 12.75 -18.16
C LYS A 20 11.47 11.68 -17.82
N ARG A 21 10.34 11.62 -18.53
CA ARG A 21 9.30 10.61 -18.33
C ARG A 21 9.84 9.21 -18.57
N GLN A 22 10.60 9.01 -19.65
CA GLN A 22 11.28 7.75 -19.92
C GLN A 22 12.26 7.38 -18.81
N LYS A 23 13.09 8.33 -18.35
CA LYS A 23 14.05 8.05 -17.27
C LYS A 23 13.37 7.63 -15.96
N ILE A 24 12.28 8.31 -15.59
CA ILE A 24 11.48 7.94 -14.40
C ILE A 24 10.90 6.54 -14.57
N TYR A 25 10.35 6.23 -15.75
CA TYR A 25 9.80 4.90 -16.06
C TYR A 25 10.85 3.78 -16.00
N THR A 26 12.06 4.02 -16.51
CA THR A 26 13.15 3.02 -16.48
C THR A 26 13.70 2.82 -15.06
N GLU A 27 13.80 3.88 -14.25
CA GLU A 27 14.20 3.77 -12.83
C GLU A 27 13.12 3.03 -12.02
N GLN A 28 11.85 3.25 -12.33
CA GLN A 28 10.73 2.51 -11.75
C GLN A 28 10.81 1.01 -12.06
N LEU A 29 11.03 0.65 -13.33
CA LEU A 29 11.21 -0.73 -13.79
C LEU A 29 12.42 -1.41 -13.15
N LEU A 30 13.53 -0.70 -12.96
CA LEU A 30 14.72 -1.24 -12.30
C LEU A 30 14.49 -1.46 -10.79
N ILE A 31 13.72 -0.59 -10.13
CA ILE A 31 13.29 -0.81 -8.74
C ILE A 31 12.35 -2.02 -8.67
N GLU A 32 11.43 -2.18 -9.63
CA GLU A 32 10.52 -3.33 -9.72
C GLU A 32 11.29 -4.65 -9.89
N ILE A 33 12.25 -4.70 -10.83
CA ILE A 33 13.12 -5.87 -11.03
C ILE A 33 13.95 -6.14 -9.77
N TYR A 34 14.57 -5.11 -9.19
CA TYR A 34 15.36 -5.26 -7.97
C TYR A 34 14.53 -5.72 -6.76
N GLN A 35 13.26 -5.33 -6.67
CA GLN A 35 12.34 -5.76 -5.62
C GLN A 35 11.78 -7.16 -5.85
N MET A 36 11.62 -7.58 -7.10
CA MET A 36 11.35 -8.98 -7.44
C MET A 36 12.54 -9.88 -7.10
N GLU A 37 13.78 -9.36 -7.21
CA GLU A 37 15.02 -10.08 -6.94
C GLU A 37 15.47 -10.05 -5.45
N ASN A 38 15.20 -8.98 -4.69
CA ASN A 38 15.69 -8.80 -3.30
C ASN A 38 14.63 -8.93 -2.20
N GLY A 39 13.49 -9.56 -2.51
CA GLY A 39 12.40 -9.77 -1.55
C GLY A 39 11.37 -8.67 -1.63
N LEU A 40 10.25 -8.99 -2.27
CA LEU A 40 9.08 -8.12 -2.38
C LEU A 40 8.63 -7.62 -1.01
N THR A 41 8.34 -6.31 -0.90
CA THR A 41 7.75 -5.69 0.29
C THR A 41 6.69 -4.68 -0.13
N ILE A 42 5.42 -4.90 0.21
CA ILE A 42 4.30 -4.04 -0.18
C ILE A 42 4.37 -2.69 0.54
N ILE A 43 4.54 -2.70 1.86
CA ILE A 43 4.63 -1.50 2.70
C ILE A 43 6.00 -1.47 3.37
N LYS A 44 6.87 -0.54 2.97
CA LYS A 44 8.25 -0.46 3.52
C LYS A 44 8.27 -0.06 4.99
N SER A 45 7.25 0.65 5.46
CA SER A 45 7.10 0.97 6.87
C SER A 45 5.64 1.18 7.25
N THR A 46 5.21 0.53 8.33
CA THR A 46 3.87 0.69 8.89
C THR A 46 3.59 2.13 9.33
N ASN A 47 4.63 2.95 9.62
CA ASN A 47 4.46 4.36 9.95
C ASN A 47 3.82 5.15 8.80
N SER A 48 4.08 4.75 7.55
CA SER A 48 3.49 5.40 6.37
C SER A 48 1.97 5.17 6.26
N LEU A 49 1.44 4.15 6.93
CA LEU A 49 0.03 3.79 6.87
C LEU A 49 -0.87 4.85 7.50
N ALA A 50 -0.35 5.76 8.33
CA ALA A 50 -1.10 6.89 8.85
C ALA A 50 -1.74 7.75 7.73
N HIS A 51 -1.09 7.81 6.56
CA HIS A 51 -1.53 8.63 5.44
C HIS A 51 -2.32 7.87 4.37
N HIS A 52 -2.49 6.55 4.52
CA HIS A 52 -3.23 5.74 3.56
C HIS A 52 -4.68 5.56 3.99
N SER A 53 -5.59 5.64 3.02
CA SER A 53 -7.01 5.33 3.20
C SER A 53 -7.30 3.84 3.04
N ILE A 54 -8.41 3.37 3.61
CA ILE A 54 -8.88 1.97 3.55
C ILE A 54 -9.98 1.78 2.50
N ASP A 55 -10.39 2.85 1.82
CA ASP A 55 -11.55 2.97 0.90
C ASP A 55 -11.53 2.00 -0.30
N ARG A 56 -10.49 1.17 -0.44
CA ARG A 56 -10.42 0.06 -1.41
C ARG A 56 -11.17 -1.18 -0.94
N ILE A 57 -11.40 -1.34 0.36
CA ILE A 57 -12.35 -2.32 0.88
C ILE A 57 -13.74 -1.68 0.76
N PRO A 58 -14.73 -2.34 0.12
CA PRO A 58 -16.11 -1.85 0.06
C PRO A 58 -16.66 -1.57 1.46
N SER A 59 -17.48 -0.53 1.58
CA SER A 59 -17.95 -0.03 2.88
C SER A 59 -18.66 -1.09 3.71
N ASP A 60 -19.48 -1.93 3.10
CA ASP A 60 -20.19 -3.03 3.79
C ASP A 60 -19.23 -4.07 4.42
N VAL A 61 -18.16 -4.42 3.72
CA VAL A 61 -17.09 -5.30 4.22
C VAL A 61 -16.24 -4.58 5.26
N LEU A 62 -15.93 -3.31 5.02
CA LEU A 62 -15.12 -2.50 5.93
C LEU A 62 -15.83 -2.31 7.27
N ASP A 63 -17.12 -1.95 7.25
CA ASP A 63 -17.94 -1.77 8.43
C ASP A 63 -18.00 -3.06 9.27
N LEU A 64 -18.14 -4.23 8.62
CA LEU A 64 -18.06 -5.54 9.27
C LEU A 64 -16.69 -5.75 9.94
N PHE A 65 -15.60 -5.55 9.19
CA PHE A 65 -14.26 -5.77 9.70
C PHE A 65 -13.87 -4.78 10.81
N GLU A 66 -14.31 -3.52 10.74
CA GLU A 66 -14.08 -2.53 11.78
C GLU A 66 -14.82 -2.90 13.07
N ARG A 67 -16.11 -3.28 13.00
CA ARG A 67 -16.86 -3.76 14.18
C ARG A 67 -16.18 -4.97 14.84
N CYS A 68 -15.78 -5.96 14.04
CA CYS A 68 -15.10 -7.15 14.53
C CYS A 68 -13.72 -6.82 15.12
N HIS A 69 -12.96 -5.92 14.48
CA HIS A 69 -11.65 -5.50 14.95
C HIS A 69 -11.73 -4.70 16.27
N ASP A 70 -12.72 -3.81 16.40
CA ASP A 70 -12.94 -3.04 17.62
C ASP A 70 -13.32 -3.94 18.80
N ALA A 71 -14.16 -4.95 18.57
CA ALA A 71 -14.46 -5.97 19.57
C ALA A 71 -13.18 -6.71 20.04
N ILE A 72 -12.31 -7.11 19.11
CA ILE A 72 -11.04 -7.78 19.42
C ILE A 72 -10.11 -6.86 20.23
N LYS A 73 -10.06 -5.58 19.90
CA LYS A 73 -9.21 -4.58 20.57
C LYS A 73 -9.65 -4.30 22.00
N LEU A 74 -10.94 -4.45 22.30
CA LEU A 74 -11.46 -4.34 23.66
C LEU A 74 -11.11 -5.58 24.49
N GLU A 75 -11.10 -6.76 23.88
CA GLU A 75 -10.80 -8.03 24.55
C GLU A 75 -9.32 -8.26 24.79
N ILE A 76 -8.48 -7.73 23.90
CA ILE A 76 -7.04 -7.94 23.89
C ILE A 76 -6.41 -6.60 23.57
N SER A 77 -5.38 -6.18 24.32
CA SER A 77 -4.56 -5.01 23.99
C SER A 77 -3.76 -5.27 22.70
N ALA A 78 -4.47 -5.38 21.58
CA ALA A 78 -3.95 -5.80 20.30
C ALA A 78 -3.07 -4.67 19.76
N LYS A 79 -1.77 -4.97 19.64
CA LYS A 79 -0.75 -4.06 19.12
C LYS A 79 -0.78 -3.93 17.58
N THR A 80 -1.74 -4.57 16.93
CA THR A 80 -1.84 -4.78 15.47
C THR A 80 -2.85 -3.83 14.82
N GLY A 81 -2.89 -2.57 15.26
CA GLY A 81 -3.88 -1.57 14.82
C GLY A 81 -3.88 -1.20 13.33
N HIS A 82 -3.00 -1.80 12.52
CA HIS A 82 -2.93 -1.60 11.08
C HIS A 82 -3.41 -2.79 10.25
N ILE A 83 -3.94 -3.86 10.86
CA ILE A 83 -4.32 -5.10 10.13
C ILE A 83 -5.24 -4.82 8.95
N LEU A 84 -6.24 -3.95 9.10
CA LEU A 84 -7.17 -3.60 8.02
C LEU A 84 -6.47 -2.85 6.87
N LYS A 85 -5.49 -1.99 7.18
CA LYS A 85 -4.65 -1.32 6.17
C LYS A 85 -3.72 -2.31 5.46
N LEU A 86 -3.19 -3.29 6.16
CA LEU A 86 -2.37 -4.36 5.56
C LEU A 86 -3.20 -5.22 4.61
N LEU A 87 -4.42 -5.58 5.00
CA LEU A 87 -5.37 -6.30 4.14
C LEU A 87 -5.75 -5.48 2.92
N ALA A 88 -6.11 -4.21 3.10
CA ALA A 88 -6.44 -3.31 1.99
C ALA A 88 -5.27 -3.16 1.00
N ALA A 89 -4.05 -3.04 1.51
CA ALA A 89 -2.84 -3.00 0.67
C ALA A 89 -2.65 -4.29 -0.11
N PHE A 90 -2.78 -5.44 0.56
CA PHE A 90 -2.68 -6.74 -0.08
C PHE A 90 -3.73 -6.93 -1.19
N PHE A 91 -5.01 -6.64 -0.91
CA PHE A 91 -6.07 -6.75 -1.91
C PHE A 91 -5.84 -5.81 -3.10
N HIS A 92 -5.41 -4.57 -2.86
CA HIS A 92 -5.12 -3.63 -3.93
C HIS A 92 -3.96 -4.12 -4.82
N VAL A 93 -2.85 -4.54 -4.21
CA VAL A 93 -1.63 -4.92 -4.94
C VAL A 93 -1.78 -6.26 -5.65
N THR A 94 -2.60 -7.17 -5.13
CA THR A 94 -2.90 -8.45 -5.80
C THR A 94 -4.07 -8.38 -6.78
N GLY A 95 -4.71 -7.22 -6.91
CA GLY A 95 -5.92 -7.04 -7.73
C GLY A 95 -7.14 -7.83 -7.22
N PHE A 96 -7.10 -8.35 -5.99
CA PHE A 96 -8.21 -9.10 -5.42
C PHE A 96 -9.37 -8.16 -5.04
N GLN A 97 -10.51 -8.34 -5.71
CA GLN A 97 -11.73 -7.60 -5.40
C GLN A 97 -12.53 -8.32 -4.33
N VAL A 98 -12.49 -7.81 -3.10
CA VAL A 98 -13.35 -8.27 -2.02
C VAL A 98 -14.76 -7.70 -2.18
N THR A 99 -15.77 -8.50 -1.89
CA THR A 99 -17.19 -8.10 -1.83
C THR A 99 -17.83 -8.84 -0.68
N TYR A 100 -18.92 -8.32 -0.11
CA TYR A 100 -19.59 -8.96 1.02
C TYR A 100 -20.06 -10.39 0.71
N LEU A 101 -20.74 -10.60 -0.43
CA LEU A 101 -21.12 -11.94 -0.90
C LEU A 101 -19.89 -12.82 -1.21
N GLY A 102 -18.80 -12.21 -1.66
CA GLY A 102 -17.54 -12.89 -1.95
C GLY A 102 -16.83 -13.45 -0.72
N LEU A 103 -17.16 -12.98 0.50
CA LEU A 103 -16.53 -13.45 1.74
C LEU A 103 -16.76 -14.94 1.99
N SER A 104 -17.87 -15.50 1.50
CA SER A 104 -18.19 -16.93 1.63
C SER A 104 -17.59 -17.81 0.52
N ASN A 105 -16.92 -17.21 -0.46
CA ASN A 105 -16.43 -17.93 -1.62
C ASN A 105 -15.03 -18.54 -1.40
N HIS A 106 -14.74 -19.60 -2.16
CA HIS A 106 -13.42 -20.22 -2.17
C HIS A 106 -12.30 -19.25 -2.60
N SER A 107 -12.61 -18.29 -3.47
CA SER A 107 -11.67 -17.23 -3.88
C SER A 107 -11.21 -16.38 -2.70
N PHE A 108 -12.11 -16.03 -1.78
CA PHE A 108 -11.74 -15.32 -0.55
C PHE A 108 -10.91 -16.18 0.39
N LYS A 109 -11.22 -17.48 0.53
CA LYS A 109 -10.37 -18.40 1.29
C LYS A 109 -8.93 -18.43 0.75
N ASN A 110 -8.78 -18.51 -0.56
CA ASN A 110 -7.46 -18.50 -1.21
C ASN A 110 -6.74 -17.16 -1.03
N ALA A 111 -7.45 -16.04 -1.16
CA ALA A 111 -6.88 -14.72 -0.90
C ALA A 111 -6.46 -14.55 0.57
N GLY A 112 -7.26 -15.02 1.53
CA GLY A 112 -6.92 -15.01 2.95
C GLY A 112 -5.69 -15.86 3.27
N LYS A 113 -5.59 -17.07 2.71
CA LYS A 113 -4.38 -17.91 2.81
C LYS A 113 -3.15 -17.23 2.18
N GLY A 114 -3.32 -16.63 1.01
CA GLY A 114 -2.27 -15.86 0.34
C GLY A 114 -1.78 -14.69 1.18
N PHE A 115 -2.70 -13.95 1.81
CA PHE A 115 -2.38 -12.88 2.74
C PHE A 115 -1.59 -13.40 3.95
N MET A 116 -2.04 -14.49 4.58
CA MET A 116 -1.34 -15.11 5.71
C MET A 116 0.08 -15.52 5.34
N ARG A 117 0.28 -16.13 4.17
CA ARG A 117 1.61 -16.48 3.69
C ARG A 117 2.47 -15.23 3.44
N ALA A 118 1.93 -14.22 2.78
CA ALA A 118 2.64 -12.97 2.51
C ALA A 118 3.04 -12.24 3.81
N VAL A 119 2.20 -12.29 4.86
CA VAL A 119 2.55 -11.79 6.19
C VAL A 119 3.66 -12.63 6.81
N LEU A 120 3.62 -13.96 6.73
CA LEU A 120 4.64 -14.85 7.29
C LEU A 120 6.02 -14.62 6.66
N ASP A 121 6.06 -14.49 5.32
CA ASP A 121 7.25 -14.25 4.51
C ASP A 121 7.81 -12.82 4.71
N GLY A 122 7.06 -11.91 5.35
CA GLY A 122 7.44 -10.51 5.50
C GLY A 122 7.20 -9.66 4.25
N ALA A 123 6.51 -10.21 3.24
CA ALA A 123 6.25 -9.53 1.98
C ALA A 123 5.21 -8.41 2.09
N VAL A 124 4.33 -8.45 3.10
CA VAL A 124 3.38 -7.35 3.33
C VAL A 124 4.09 -6.13 3.93
N SER A 125 4.97 -6.34 4.90
CA SER A 125 5.75 -5.28 5.55
C SER A 125 6.95 -5.88 6.29
N PRO A 126 8.10 -5.18 6.41
CA PRO A 126 9.30 -5.72 7.02
C PRO A 126 9.14 -5.71 8.55
N MET A 127 8.48 -6.76 9.06
CA MET A 127 8.15 -6.93 10.47
C MET A 127 8.98 -8.06 11.07
N SER A 128 9.26 -7.98 12.38
CA SER A 128 9.91 -9.10 13.11
C SER A 128 9.04 -10.37 13.05
N ARG A 129 9.63 -11.56 13.19
CA ARG A 129 8.87 -12.82 13.23
C ARG A 129 7.76 -12.79 14.28
N THR A 130 8.05 -12.29 15.48
CA THR A 130 7.06 -12.14 16.56
C THR A 130 5.88 -11.27 16.13
N THR A 131 6.17 -10.10 15.56
CA THR A 131 5.14 -9.18 15.05
C THR A 131 4.31 -9.83 13.94
N ARG A 132 4.94 -10.57 13.01
CA ARG A 132 4.24 -11.31 11.94
C ARG A 132 3.27 -12.33 12.53
N MET A 133 3.68 -13.09 13.55
CA MET A 133 2.80 -14.04 14.24
C MET A 133 1.63 -13.34 14.95
N ASP A 134 1.84 -12.16 15.53
CA ASP A 134 0.76 -11.40 16.16
C ASP A 134 -0.26 -10.90 15.13
N TYR A 135 0.18 -10.46 13.95
CA TYR A 135 -0.73 -10.12 12.85
C TYR A 135 -1.50 -11.34 12.33
N LEU A 136 -0.88 -12.52 12.21
CA LEU A 136 -1.57 -13.75 11.82
C LEU A 136 -2.65 -14.14 12.84
N ARG A 137 -2.34 -14.08 14.14
CA ARG A 137 -3.33 -14.34 15.20
C ARG A 137 -4.47 -13.32 15.17
N THR A 138 -4.15 -12.05 14.93
CA THR A 138 -5.16 -10.99 14.80
C THR A 138 -6.07 -11.24 13.61
N PHE A 139 -5.50 -11.61 12.46
CA PHE A 139 -6.26 -11.95 11.27
C PHE A 139 -7.21 -13.13 11.50
N VAL A 140 -6.73 -14.23 12.09
CA VAL A 140 -7.57 -15.40 12.42
C VAL A 140 -8.73 -15.01 13.33
N LYS A 141 -8.45 -14.27 14.41
CA LYS A 141 -9.51 -13.78 15.32
C LYS A 141 -10.51 -12.86 14.61
N LEU A 142 -10.03 -11.99 13.72
CA LEU A 142 -10.88 -11.12 12.92
C LEU A 142 -11.83 -11.94 12.05
N MET A 143 -11.32 -12.98 11.37
CA MET A 143 -12.13 -13.86 10.53
C MET A 143 -13.12 -14.70 11.35
N ASP A 144 -12.73 -15.16 12.54
CA ASP A 144 -13.63 -15.92 13.42
C ASP A 144 -14.78 -15.06 13.93
N ARG A 145 -14.52 -13.81 14.33
CA ARG A 145 -15.59 -12.86 14.70
C ARG A 145 -16.47 -12.49 13.52
N ALA A 146 -15.87 -12.27 12.34
CA ALA A 146 -16.65 -11.99 11.14
C ALA A 146 -17.55 -13.18 10.76
N ARG A 147 -17.18 -14.42 11.13
CA ARG A 147 -18.01 -15.61 10.92
C ARG A 147 -19.25 -15.64 11.81
N ASP A 148 -19.23 -15.00 12.97
CA ASP A 148 -20.42 -14.88 13.83
C ASP A 148 -21.53 -14.07 13.12
N GLU A 149 -21.15 -13.10 12.28
CA GLU A 149 -22.08 -12.32 11.43
C GLU A 149 -22.30 -12.95 10.04
N VAL A 150 -21.29 -13.63 9.49
CA VAL A 150 -21.32 -14.29 8.18
C VAL A 150 -20.96 -15.78 8.32
N PRO A 151 -21.92 -16.66 8.67
CA PRO A 151 -21.62 -18.05 9.05
C PRO A 151 -20.88 -18.89 7.99
N LEU A 152 -21.03 -18.55 6.70
CA LEU A 152 -20.36 -19.22 5.59
C LEU A 152 -18.93 -18.70 5.32
N LEU A 153 -18.44 -17.73 6.10
CA LEU A 153 -17.07 -17.23 5.97
C LEU A 153 -16.06 -18.35 6.32
N PRO A 154 -15.03 -18.58 5.50
CA PRO A 154 -14.06 -19.65 5.71
C PRO A 154 -13.36 -19.60 7.08
N SER A 155 -13.06 -20.77 7.64
CA SER A 155 -12.18 -20.88 8.80
C SER A 155 -10.71 -20.80 8.42
N PHE A 156 -9.94 -20.12 9.26
CA PHE A 156 -8.50 -19.99 9.16
C PHE A 156 -7.86 -20.41 10.49
N ALA A 157 -6.72 -21.06 10.43
CA ALA A 157 -5.85 -21.34 11.56
C ALA A 157 -4.49 -20.68 11.33
N VAL A 158 -3.79 -20.27 12.39
CA VAL A 158 -2.45 -19.64 12.24
C VAL A 158 -1.48 -20.55 11.47
N THR A 159 -1.61 -21.87 11.64
CA THR A 159 -0.84 -22.89 10.91
C THR A 159 -1.09 -22.91 9.41
N ASP A 160 -2.23 -22.39 8.94
CA ASP A 160 -2.54 -22.30 7.51
C ASP A 160 -1.54 -21.43 6.76
N ALA A 161 -0.90 -20.46 7.43
CA ALA A 161 0.09 -19.57 6.83
C ALA A 161 1.30 -20.32 6.24
N ASP A 162 1.63 -21.51 6.76
CA ASP A 162 2.75 -22.34 6.32
C ASP A 162 2.29 -23.58 5.52
N SER A 163 1.00 -23.64 5.18
CA SER A 163 0.46 -24.73 4.36
C SER A 163 0.90 -24.63 2.89
N ALA A 164 0.93 -25.77 2.20
CA ALA A 164 1.23 -25.83 0.77
C ALA A 164 0.23 -25.01 -0.05
N GLU A 165 -1.04 -24.98 0.36
CA GLU A 165 -2.06 -24.19 -0.33
C GLU A 165 -1.84 -22.70 -0.16
N ALA A 166 -1.40 -22.25 1.03
CA ALA A 166 -1.09 -20.84 1.26
C ALA A 166 0.15 -20.40 0.47
N HIS A 167 1.15 -21.25 0.37
CA HIS A 167 2.31 -21.02 -0.50
C HIS A 167 1.89 -20.91 -1.97
N ALA A 168 1.11 -21.87 -2.48
CA ALA A 168 0.63 -21.87 -3.86
C ALA A 168 -0.28 -20.67 -4.17
N ALA A 169 -1.15 -20.29 -3.24
CA ALA A 169 -2.01 -19.11 -3.36
C ALA A 169 -1.17 -17.84 -3.48
N TRP A 170 -0.19 -17.66 -2.58
CA TRP A 170 0.67 -16.48 -2.61
C TRP A 170 1.53 -16.40 -3.87
N GLU A 171 2.22 -17.47 -4.27
CA GLU A 171 3.03 -17.47 -5.49
C GLU A 171 2.21 -17.23 -6.76
N THR A 172 0.93 -17.62 -6.76
CA THR A 172 0.02 -17.30 -7.87
C THR A 172 -0.34 -15.81 -7.90
N MET A 173 -0.68 -15.22 -6.76
CA MET A 173 -1.01 -13.80 -6.67
C MET A 173 0.22 -12.91 -6.95
N LYS A 174 1.38 -13.31 -6.43
CA LYS A 174 2.67 -12.62 -6.61
C LYS A 174 3.14 -12.50 -8.06
N ARG A 175 2.67 -13.38 -8.95
CA ARG A 175 3.00 -13.31 -10.38
C ARG A 175 2.34 -12.16 -11.12
N ASN A 176 1.24 -11.61 -10.59
CA ASN A 176 0.40 -10.62 -11.26
C ASN A 176 0.15 -9.40 -10.37
N LEU A 177 1.19 -8.88 -9.72
CA LEU A 177 1.05 -7.72 -8.85
C LEU A 177 0.83 -6.45 -9.68
N ASP A 178 -0.09 -5.61 -9.21
CA ASP A 178 -0.26 -4.27 -9.73
C ASP A 178 0.89 -3.38 -9.21
N THR A 179 1.80 -3.03 -10.12
CA THR A 179 2.98 -2.23 -9.79
C THR A 179 2.63 -0.79 -9.40
N LYS A 180 1.52 -0.24 -9.90
CA LYS A 180 1.03 1.08 -9.52
C LYS A 180 0.46 1.06 -8.11
N ALA A 181 -0.34 0.03 -7.81
CA ALA A 181 -0.81 -0.19 -6.45
C ALA A 181 0.37 -0.40 -5.48
N LEU A 182 1.39 -1.15 -5.90
CA LEU A 182 2.59 -1.37 -5.10
C LEU A 182 3.32 -0.04 -4.83
N ARG A 183 3.52 0.79 -5.86
CA ARG A 183 4.10 2.13 -5.72
C ARG A 183 3.31 3.02 -4.77
N TYR A 184 1.98 3.00 -4.88
CA TYR A 184 1.09 3.75 -4.00
C TYR A 184 1.29 3.38 -2.51
N TRP A 185 1.44 2.08 -2.20
CA TRP A 185 1.55 1.56 -0.83
C TRP A 185 2.97 1.52 -0.24
N HIS A 186 4.02 1.73 -1.04
CA HIS A 186 5.42 1.57 -0.62
C HIS A 186 5.86 2.49 0.53
N GLY A 187 5.08 3.50 0.88
CA GLY A 187 5.45 4.50 1.88
C GLY A 187 6.32 5.59 1.26
N TRP A 188 5.77 6.80 1.23
CA TRP A 188 6.35 7.96 0.55
C TRP A 188 7.43 8.61 1.40
N GLU A 189 8.53 7.89 1.55
CA GLU A 189 9.65 8.23 2.42
C GLU A 189 10.38 9.50 1.99
N ILE A 190 10.76 10.30 2.97
CA ILE A 190 11.60 11.48 2.81
C ILE A 190 12.65 11.57 3.91
N GLN A 191 13.83 12.05 3.54
CA GLN A 191 14.99 12.12 4.41
C GLN A 191 15.80 13.39 4.11
N GLY A 192 16.16 14.12 5.17
CA GLY A 192 17.16 15.19 5.11
C GLY A 192 18.58 14.66 5.37
N ARG A 193 19.60 15.52 5.32
CA ARG A 193 21.01 15.09 5.46
C ARG A 193 21.33 14.43 6.81
N LYS A 194 20.61 14.78 7.89
CA LYS A 194 20.75 14.13 9.21
C LYS A 194 20.25 12.68 9.24
N GLY A 195 19.55 12.26 8.19
CA GLY A 195 19.17 10.87 7.98
C GLY A 195 17.89 10.40 8.68
N LYS A 196 17.19 11.29 9.38
CA LYS A 196 15.88 10.95 9.94
C LYS A 196 14.86 10.76 8.81
N VAL A 197 14.23 9.59 8.79
CA VAL A 197 13.16 9.21 7.86
C VAL A 197 11.82 9.74 8.35
N SER A 198 11.07 10.35 7.44
CA SER A 198 9.66 10.76 7.61
C SER A 198 8.85 10.28 6.40
N TYR A 199 7.52 10.36 6.48
CA TYR A 199 6.62 9.95 5.40
C TYR A 199 5.68 11.09 5.04
N LEU A 200 5.42 11.26 3.74
CA LEU A 200 4.53 12.30 3.23
C LEU A 200 3.13 11.75 2.94
N PRO A 201 2.08 12.58 3.06
CA PRO A 201 0.70 12.21 2.77
C PRO A 201 0.35 12.19 1.26
N ILE A 202 1.27 11.70 0.43
CA ILE A 202 1.07 11.57 -1.02
C ILE A 202 -0.12 10.67 -1.42
N PRO A 203 -0.53 9.62 -0.69
CA PRO A 203 -1.69 8.81 -1.08
C PRO A 203 -2.98 9.62 -1.28
N GLY A 204 -3.18 10.71 -0.53
CA GLY A 204 -4.32 11.62 -0.73
C GLY A 204 -4.25 12.37 -2.06
N ILE A 205 -3.05 12.84 -2.42
CA ILE A 205 -2.78 13.51 -3.69
C ILE A 205 -2.95 12.54 -4.86
N TRP A 206 -2.40 11.33 -4.75
CA TRP A 206 -2.50 10.30 -5.78
C TRP A 206 -3.96 10.01 -6.14
N ARG A 207 -4.84 9.90 -5.13
CA ARG A 207 -6.27 9.66 -5.36
C ARG A 207 -6.99 10.86 -5.97
N SER A 208 -6.63 12.08 -5.56
CA SER A 208 -7.38 13.29 -5.93
C SER A 208 -6.93 13.87 -7.28
N TYR A 209 -5.64 13.74 -7.62
CA TYR A 209 -5.02 14.39 -8.78
C TYR A 209 -4.29 13.41 -9.70
N GLY A 210 -4.27 12.12 -9.36
CA GLY A 210 -3.65 11.08 -10.17
C GLY A 210 -2.16 10.87 -9.89
N GLU A 211 -1.66 9.78 -10.47
CA GLU A 211 -0.29 9.27 -10.32
C GLU A 211 0.78 10.28 -10.76
N GLU A 212 0.67 10.81 -11.98
CA GLU A 212 1.73 11.69 -12.55
C GLU A 212 1.98 12.92 -11.67
N PHE A 213 0.91 13.52 -11.14
CA PHE A 213 1.00 14.69 -10.30
C PHE A 213 1.57 14.37 -8.91
N ALA A 214 1.12 13.26 -8.31
CA ALA A 214 1.61 12.77 -7.03
C ALA A 214 3.12 12.46 -7.07
N GLU A 215 3.58 11.78 -8.12
CA GLU A 215 5.00 11.48 -8.33
C GLU A 215 5.83 12.75 -8.53
N LEU A 216 5.33 13.70 -9.34
CA LEU A 216 6.04 14.96 -9.58
C LEU A 216 6.21 15.76 -8.28
N ILE A 217 5.14 15.92 -7.49
CA ILE A 217 5.21 16.63 -6.21
C ILE A 217 6.19 15.94 -5.26
N TYR A 218 6.05 14.62 -5.11
CA TYR A 218 6.92 13.84 -4.25
C TYR A 218 8.38 14.02 -4.63
N GLU A 219 8.71 13.88 -5.91
CA GLU A 219 10.09 13.95 -6.38
C GLU A 219 10.70 15.34 -6.16
N LYS A 220 9.95 16.40 -6.48
CA LYS A 220 10.43 17.78 -6.27
C LYS A 220 10.68 18.07 -4.81
N TYR A 221 9.77 17.66 -3.93
CA TYR A 221 9.91 17.91 -2.51
C TYR A 221 11.02 17.05 -1.90
N ARG A 222 11.15 15.77 -2.29
CA ARG A 222 12.24 14.87 -1.88
C ARG A 222 13.61 15.44 -2.23
N GLN A 223 13.80 15.91 -3.46
CA GLN A 223 15.05 16.54 -3.89
C GLN A 223 15.39 17.81 -3.10
N ASN A 224 14.38 18.59 -2.71
CA ASN A 224 14.57 19.77 -1.89
C ASN A 224 14.94 19.40 -0.44
N ALA A 225 14.21 18.47 0.17
CA ALA A 225 14.46 18.01 1.54
C ALA A 225 15.87 17.40 1.70
N ALA A 226 16.35 16.66 0.70
CA ALA A 226 17.70 16.08 0.69
C ALA A 226 18.83 17.14 0.77
N LYS A 227 18.56 18.39 0.40
CA LYS A 227 19.53 19.49 0.51
C LYS A 227 19.56 20.10 1.92
N GLN A 228 18.53 19.89 2.70
CA GLN A 228 18.37 20.47 4.04
C GLN A 228 18.92 19.54 5.11
N LEU A 229 19.44 20.12 6.20
CA LEU A 229 20.02 19.34 7.30
C LEU A 229 18.95 18.54 8.05
N ALA A 230 17.89 19.22 8.49
CA ALA A 230 16.76 18.66 9.23
C ALA A 230 15.46 19.38 8.81
N PRO A 231 14.90 19.06 7.64
CA PRO A 231 13.69 19.70 7.13
C PRO A 231 12.51 19.45 8.08
N SER A 232 11.73 20.50 8.36
CA SER A 232 10.38 20.34 8.91
C SER A 232 9.42 20.01 7.76
N HIS A 233 8.60 18.98 7.95
CA HIS A 233 7.60 18.56 6.97
C HIS A 233 6.18 18.97 7.35
N ALA A 234 5.99 19.62 8.51
CA ALA A 234 4.67 19.89 9.07
C ALA A 234 3.79 20.73 8.12
N ASP A 235 4.27 21.90 7.70
CA ASP A 235 3.50 22.80 6.83
C ASP A 235 3.20 22.18 5.47
N PHE A 236 4.18 21.46 4.92
CA PHE A 236 4.01 20.77 3.64
C PHE A 236 3.03 19.60 3.75
N ASN A 237 3.09 18.82 4.83
CA ASN A 237 2.13 17.76 5.09
C ASN A 237 0.71 18.31 5.23
N LEU A 238 0.54 19.39 5.99
CA LEU A 238 -0.76 20.06 6.13
C LEU A 238 -1.29 20.55 4.79
N PHE A 239 -0.43 21.14 3.96
CA PHE A 239 -0.78 21.56 2.60
C PHE A 239 -1.23 20.38 1.73
N LEU A 240 -0.49 19.28 1.74
CA LEU A 240 -0.83 18.09 0.97
C LEU A 240 -2.12 17.40 1.48
N GLU A 241 -2.37 17.39 2.79
CA GLU A 241 -3.61 16.85 3.37
C GLU A 241 -4.82 17.68 2.95
N TYR A 242 -4.69 19.02 2.97
CA TYR A 242 -5.72 19.93 2.48
C TYR A 242 -6.02 19.68 1.00
N LEU A 243 -4.99 19.62 0.14
CA LEU A 243 -5.16 19.32 -1.28
C LEU A 243 -5.78 17.94 -1.52
N GLY A 244 -5.35 16.92 -0.78
CA GLY A 244 -5.81 15.54 -0.90
C GLY A 244 -7.26 15.30 -0.47
N GLY A 245 -8.01 16.37 -0.15
CA GLY A 245 -9.43 16.29 0.18
C GLY A 245 -9.72 15.78 1.59
N ARG A 246 -8.72 15.75 2.48
CA ARG A 246 -8.96 15.45 3.90
C ARG A 246 -9.68 16.65 4.52
N LYS A 247 -11.00 16.54 4.66
CA LYS A 247 -11.77 17.49 5.46
C LYS A 247 -11.37 17.26 6.93
N ASN A 248 -10.96 18.35 7.60
CA ASN A 248 -10.66 18.36 9.04
C ASN A 248 -11.82 17.79 9.85
#